data_AF-A0A139SMU1-F1
#
_entry.id   AF-A0A139SMU1-F1
#
_cell.length_a   1.000
_cell.length_b   1.000
_cell.length_c   1.000
_cell.angle_alpha   90.00
_cell.angle_beta   90.00
_cell.angle_gamma   90.00
#
_symmetry.space_group_name_H-M   'P 1'
#
loop_
_entity.id
_entity.type
_entity.pdbx_description
1 polymer ?
#
loop_
_entity_poly.entity_id
_entity_poly.type
_entity_poly.pdbx_seq_one_letter_code
_entity_poly.pdbx_strand_id
1 'polypeptide(L)'
;MLACAIEGRARTIVTFNLRDFRAADLEKWQVRAVHPQDYLLELYAIDVPGVMRSLTAAAQGRAVPLTVPEFLRRLGRSLPKFSEKLLSEAG
;
A
#
# COMPACT_ATOMS: atom_id res chain seq x y z
N MET A 1 -13.96 -4.13 7.66
CA MET A 1 -12.62 -3.90 8.26
C MET A 1 -12.62 -2.61 9.09
N LEU A 2 -13.25 -2.63 10.27
CA LEU A 2 -13.13 -1.56 11.26
C LEU A 2 -12.81 -2.17 12.64
N ALA A 3 -13.47 -3.28 12.99
CA ALA A 3 -13.20 -4.03 14.21
C ALA A 3 -11.73 -4.51 14.38
N CYS A 4 -11.07 -4.94 13.29
CA CYS A 4 -9.70 -5.46 13.37
C CYS A 4 -8.63 -4.39 13.65
N ALA A 5 -8.87 -3.13 13.27
CA ALA A 5 -7.94 -2.03 13.55
C ALA A 5 -8.02 -1.60 15.03
N ILE A 6 -9.20 -1.73 15.64
CA ILE A 6 -9.47 -1.37 17.03
C ILE A 6 -8.79 -2.35 17.99
N GLU A 7 -8.80 -3.66 17.70
CA GLU A 7 -8.16 -4.67 18.57
C GLU A 7 -6.62 -4.75 18.41
N GLY A 8 -6.07 -4.33 17.28
CA GLY A 8 -4.63 -4.46 16.96
C GLY A 8 -3.72 -3.30 17.39
N ARG A 9 -4.23 -2.24 18.06
CA ARG A 9 -3.53 -0.96 18.26
C ARG A 9 -2.99 -0.33 16.96
N ALA A 10 -3.54 -0.70 15.80
CA ALA A 10 -3.11 -0.16 14.53
C ALA A 10 -3.63 1.27 14.41
N ARG A 11 -2.75 2.26 14.57
CA ARG A 11 -3.10 3.70 14.45
C ARG A 11 -3.43 4.13 13.02
N THR A 12 -3.19 3.27 12.03
CA THR A 12 -3.38 3.57 10.60
C THR A 12 -4.16 2.45 9.91
N ILE A 13 -5.28 2.81 9.27
CA ILE A 13 -6.03 1.97 8.35
C ILE A 13 -5.60 2.33 6.93
N VAL A 14 -5.16 1.34 6.17
CA VAL A 14 -4.79 1.50 4.75
C VAL A 14 -5.97 1.03 3.91
N THR A 15 -6.66 1.93 3.19
CA THR A 15 -7.91 1.59 2.47
C THR A 15 -8.14 2.46 1.23
N PHE A 16 -8.63 1.84 0.15
CA PHE A 16 -9.09 2.55 -1.04
C PHE A 16 -10.38 3.35 -0.79
N ASN A 17 -11.15 2.94 0.23
CA ASN A 17 -12.48 3.47 0.47
C ASN A 17 -12.46 4.58 1.54
N LEU A 18 -11.78 5.69 1.27
CA LEU A 18 -11.64 6.77 2.27
C LEU A 18 -12.96 7.43 2.68
N ARG A 19 -13.97 7.40 1.80
CA ARG A 19 -15.27 8.05 2.07
C ARG A 19 -16.05 7.39 3.22
N ASP A 20 -15.89 6.08 3.39
CA ASP A 20 -16.53 5.32 4.47
C ASP A 20 -15.69 5.35 5.77
N PHE A 21 -14.50 5.95 5.70
CA PHE A 21 -13.52 6.06 6.78
C PHE A 21 -13.17 7.54 6.99
N ARG A 22 -14.20 8.37 7.15
CA ARG A 22 -14.03 9.82 7.33
C ARG A 22 -13.25 10.08 8.61
N ALA A 23 -12.34 11.06 8.57
CA ALA A 23 -11.48 11.40 9.69
C ALA A 23 -12.26 11.67 10.99
N ALA A 24 -13.39 12.38 10.90
CA ALA A 24 -14.24 12.70 12.05
C ALA A 24 -14.79 11.45 12.78
N ASP A 25 -15.05 10.37 12.05
CA ASP A 25 -15.58 9.12 12.63
C ASP A 25 -14.47 8.29 13.29
N LEU A 26 -13.23 8.49 12.87
CA LEU A 26 -12.04 7.77 13.33
C LEU A 26 -11.26 8.48 14.44
N GLU A 27 -11.42 9.81 14.56
CA GLU A 27 -10.70 10.66 15.51
C GLU A 27 -10.92 10.23 16.97
N LYS A 28 -12.16 9.85 17.32
CA LYS A 28 -12.50 9.31 18.64
C LYS A 28 -11.77 8.01 19.01
N TRP A 29 -11.26 7.30 18.01
CA TRP A 29 -10.49 6.07 18.17
C TRP A 29 -8.99 6.27 18.02
N GLN A 30 -8.53 7.50 17.74
CA GLN A 30 -7.11 7.81 17.46
C GLN A 30 -6.55 6.98 16.28
N VAL A 31 -7.40 6.70 15.30
CA VAL A 31 -7.03 5.98 14.07
C VAL A 31 -7.14 6.93 12.89
N ARG A 32 -6.22 6.83 11.93
CA ARG A 32 -6.31 7.54 10.64
C ARG A 32 -6.49 6.57 9.50
N ALA A 33 -7.25 6.95 8.48
CA ALA A 33 -7.30 6.23 7.22
C ALA A 33 -6.38 6.90 6.19
N VAL A 34 -5.63 6.10 5.44
CA VAL A 34 -4.74 6.56 4.37
C VAL A 34 -4.96 5.72 3.12
N HIS A 35 -4.80 6.35 1.96
CA HIS A 35 -4.88 5.64 0.69
C HIS A 35 -3.68 4.69 0.53
N PRO A 36 -3.84 3.46 0.00
CA PRO A 36 -2.76 2.50 -0.12
C PRO A 36 -1.58 3.00 -0.94
N GLN A 37 -1.85 3.78 -1.99
CA GLN A 37 -0.80 4.37 -2.82
C GLN A 37 0.11 5.32 -2.04
N ASP A 38 -0.49 6.20 -1.25
CA ASP A 38 0.26 7.22 -0.52
C ASP A 38 1.08 6.55 0.59
N TYR A 39 0.48 5.57 1.28
CA TYR A 39 1.17 4.77 2.28
C TYR A 39 2.36 3.98 1.72
N LEU A 40 2.21 3.35 0.54
CA LEU A 40 3.30 2.61 -0.10
C LEU A 40 4.43 3.53 -0.59
N LEU A 41 4.10 4.75 -1.04
CA LEU A 41 5.10 5.76 -1.41
C LEU A 41 5.89 6.23 -0.18
N GLU A 42 5.21 6.49 0.94
CA GLU A 42 5.86 6.83 2.21
C GLU A 42 6.77 5.69 2.69
N LEU A 43 6.27 4.45 2.69
CA LEU A 43 7.07 3.27 3.07
C LEU A 43 8.30 3.10 2.17
N TYR A 44 8.14 3.30 0.86
CA TYR A 44 9.25 3.22 -0.08
C TYR A 44 10.31 4.28 0.19
N ALA A 45 9.92 5.51 0.54
CA ALA A 45 10.86 6.56 0.93
C ALA A 45 11.61 6.24 2.23
N ILE A 46 11.04 5.42 3.12
CA ILE A 46 11.62 5.02 4.40
C ILE A 46 12.56 3.81 4.25
N ASP A 47 12.13 2.77 3.52
CA ASP A 47 12.86 1.50 3.39
C ASP A 47 12.72 0.92 1.97
N VAL A 48 13.47 1.50 1.03
CA VAL A 48 13.54 1.01 -0.35
C VAL A 48 13.87 -0.49 -0.41
N PRO A 49 14.93 -1.00 0.27
CA PRO A 49 15.26 -2.42 0.20
C PRO A 49 14.14 -3.34 0.71
N GLY A 50 13.47 -2.98 1.82
CA GLY A 50 12.37 -3.76 2.38
C GLY A 50 11.16 -3.80 1.46
N VAL A 51 10.81 -2.67 0.84
CA VAL A 51 9.72 -2.61 -0.13
C VAL A 51 10.06 -3.43 -1.38
N MET A 52 11.28 -3.36 -1.89
CA MET A 52 11.69 -4.14 -3.07
C MET A 52 11.72 -5.66 -2.80
N ARG A 53 12.18 -6.09 -1.61
CA ARG A 53 12.07 -7.50 -1.19
C ARG A 53 10.62 -7.96 -1.14
N SER A 54 9.75 -7.15 -0.54
CA SER A 54 8.32 -7.46 -0.40
C SER A 54 7.62 -7.53 -1.77
N LEU A 55 7.94 -6.61 -2.69
CA LEU A 55 7.44 -6.63 -4.05
C LEU A 55 7.89 -7.87 -4.82
N THR A 56 9.15 -8.28 -4.66
CA THR A 56 9.70 -9.48 -5.30
C THR A 56 8.98 -10.74 -4.80
N ALA A 57 8.85 -10.88 -3.47
CA ALA A 57 8.11 -12.00 -2.88
C ALA A 57 6.63 -12.01 -3.31
N ALA A 58 5.98 -10.85 -3.36
CA ALA A 58 4.58 -10.73 -3.79
C ALA A 58 4.38 -11.05 -5.28
N ALA A 59 5.35 -10.72 -6.14
CA ALA A 59 5.34 -11.05 -7.56
C ALA A 59 5.55 -12.56 -7.80
N GLN A 60 6.46 -13.18 -7.04
CA GLN A 60 6.73 -14.62 -7.08
C GLN A 60 5.59 -15.46 -6.50
N GLY A 61 4.90 -14.96 -5.47
CA GLY A 61 3.76 -15.63 -4.83
C GLY A 61 2.46 -15.57 -5.63
N ARG A 62 2.46 -15.04 -6.85
CA ARG A 62 1.29 -15.09 -7.75
C ARG A 62 1.09 -16.49 -8.31
N ALA A 63 -0.16 -16.83 -8.63
CA ALA A 63 -0.52 -18.13 -9.22
C ALA A 63 0.30 -18.44 -10.50
N VAL A 64 0.61 -17.40 -11.28
CA VAL A 64 1.69 -17.42 -12.27
C VAL A 64 2.72 -16.39 -11.81
N PRO A 65 3.96 -16.80 -11.47
CA PRO A 65 5.01 -15.89 -11.04
C PRO A 65 5.24 -14.77 -12.06
N LEU A 66 5.42 -13.56 -11.56
CA LEU A 66 5.68 -12.38 -12.37
C LEU A 66 7.06 -11.81 -12.06
N THR A 67 7.64 -11.13 -13.04
CA THR A 67 8.73 -10.21 -12.77
C THR A 67 8.22 -8.98 -12.01
N VAL A 68 9.10 -8.29 -11.29
CA VAL A 68 8.73 -7.06 -10.56
C VAL A 68 8.13 -5.99 -11.50
N PRO A 69 8.69 -5.71 -12.69
CA PRO A 69 8.09 -4.74 -13.62
C PRO A 69 6.68 -5.13 -14.10
N GLU A 70 6.44 -6.42 -14.40
CA GLU A 70 5.10 -6.90 -14.78
C GLU A 70 4.12 -6.77 -13.62
N PHE A 71 4.58 -7.05 -12.40
CA PHE A 71 3.76 -6.92 -11.22
C PHE A 71 3.40 -5.45 -10.94
N LEU A 72 4.37 -4.52 -11.05
CA LEU A 72 4.15 -3.08 -10.95
C LEU A 72 3.17 -2.58 -12.01
N ARG A 73 3.26 -3.03 -13.26
CA ARG A 73 2.28 -2.67 -14.31
C ARG A 73 0.85 -3.09 -13.95
N ARG A 74 0.68 -4.23 -13.27
CA ARG A 74 -0.64 -4.66 -12.77
C ARG A 74 -1.12 -3.80 -11.60
N LEU A 75 -0.22 -3.51 -10.66
CA LEU A 75 -0.52 -2.61 -9.54
C LEU A 75 -0.90 -1.22 -10.02
N GLY A 76 -0.32 -0.75 -11.13
CA GLY A 76 -0.57 0.57 -11.73
C GLY A 76 -2.04 0.85 -12.06
N ARG A 77 -2.87 -0.19 -12.23
CA ARG A 77 -4.33 -0.02 -12.42
C ARG A 77 -5.02 0.56 -11.17
N SER A 78 -4.48 0.26 -9.99
CA SER A 78 -5.01 0.72 -8.69
C SER A 78 -4.09 1.69 -7.97
N LEU A 79 -2.79 1.66 -8.28
CA LEU A 79 -1.72 2.40 -7.63
C LEU A 79 -0.80 3.06 -8.69
N PRO A 80 -1.36 3.89 -9.59
CA PRO A 80 -0.62 4.44 -10.74
C PRO A 80 0.65 5.18 -10.33
N LYS A 81 0.57 6.14 -9.38
CA LYS A 81 1.74 6.95 -8.99
C LYS A 81 2.85 6.13 -8.35
N PHE A 82 2.49 5.15 -7.53
CA PHE A 82 3.46 4.23 -6.91
C PHE A 82 4.16 3.40 -7.97
N SER A 83 3.39 2.84 -8.91
CA SER A 83 3.92 1.96 -9.95
C SER A 83 4.80 2.73 -10.94
N GLU A 84 4.37 3.92 -11.35
CA GLU A 84 5.13 4.82 -12.23
C GLU A 84 6.46 5.23 -11.61
N LYS A 85 6.45 5.65 -10.33
CA LYS A 85 7.69 6.02 -9.62
C LYS A 85 8.71 4.89 -9.63
N LEU A 86 8.31 3.70 -9.21
CA LEU A 86 9.23 2.55 -9.13
C LEU A 86 9.67 2.06 -10.51
N LEU A 87 8.80 2.10 -11.51
CA LEU A 87 9.19 1.76 -12.89
C LEU A 87 10.17 2.78 -13.48
N SER A 88 10.07 4.06 -13.11
CA SER A 88 10.99 5.11 -13.57
C SER A 88 12.38 5.05 -12.91
N GLU A 89 12.47 4.50 -11.69
CA GLU A 89 13.74 4.34 -10.96
C GLU A 89 14.44 3.01 -11.26
N ALA A 90 13.74 2.05 -11.86
CA ALA A 90 14.27 0.75 -12.26
C ALA A 90 14.83 0.71 -13.69
N GLY A 91 14.74 1.83 -14.43
CA GLY A 91 15.33 2.02 -15.76
C GLY A 91 16.58 2.88 -15.69
#